data_AF-A0A9P5YPK1-F1
#
_entry.id   AF-A0A9P5YPK1-F1
#
_cell.length_a   1.000
_cell.length_b   1.000
_cell.length_c   1.000
_cell.angle_alpha   90.00
_cell.angle_beta   90.00
_cell.angle_gamma   90.00
#
_symmetry.space_group_name_H-M   'P 1'
#
loop_
_entity.id
_entity.type
_entity.pdbx_description
1 polymer ?
#
loop_
_entity_poly.entity_id
_entity_poly.type
_entity_poly.pdbx_seq_one_letter_code
_entity_poly.pdbx_strand_id
1 'polypeptide(L)'
;MSELIRRANSMPGSPFPATPSAIGPSRLKGLSGGRTPTAYSPMLKSSRSLLSKIAPLHPNRRTPPPPPPPPPPRKKTKKELELEEKWEEEMVEEVGGVEAWAVLGDHERREMRKAKWARELGGWDD
;
A
#
# COMPACT_ATOMS: atom_id res chain seq x y z
N MET A 1 3.83 3.41 -23.23
CA MET A 1 5.03 4.24 -22.98
C MET A 1 6.34 3.49 -23.23
N SER A 2 6.51 2.27 -22.72
CA SER A 2 7.74 1.45 -22.85
C SER A 2 8.12 1.09 -24.30
N GLU A 3 7.15 0.77 -25.15
CA GLU A 3 7.35 0.49 -26.60
C GLU A 3 7.95 1.68 -27.36
N LEU A 4 7.50 2.90 -27.02
CA LEU A 4 7.91 4.14 -27.67
C LEU A 4 9.37 4.49 -27.33
N ILE A 5 9.77 4.23 -26.08
CA ILE A 5 11.15 4.39 -25.61
C ILE A 5 12.10 3.38 -26.29
N ARG A 6 11.66 2.11 -26.45
CA ARG A 6 12.44 1.09 -27.15
C ARG A 6 12.72 1.47 -28.61
N ARG A 7 11.70 1.98 -29.31
CA ARG A 7 11.81 2.38 -30.71
C ARG A 7 12.68 3.63 -30.91
N ALA A 8 12.63 4.59 -29.98
CA ALA A 8 13.50 5.76 -30.01
C ALA A 8 14.98 5.39 -29.81
N ASN A 9 15.26 4.43 -28.92
CA ASN A 9 16.63 3.99 -28.64
C ASN A 9 17.22 3.02 -29.68
N SER A 10 16.41 2.46 -30.58
CA SER A 10 16.87 1.53 -31.62
C SER A 10 17.39 2.23 -32.88
N MET A 11 17.41 3.56 -32.93
CA MET A 11 17.92 4.31 -34.09
C MET A 11 19.45 4.47 -34.03
N PRO A 12 20.15 4.31 -35.17
CA PRO A 12 21.59 4.56 -35.27
C PRO A 12 21.85 6.07 -35.11
N GLY A 13 22.18 6.49 -33.89
CA GLY A 13 22.30 7.90 -33.49
C GLY A 13 21.70 8.22 -32.12
N SER A 14 21.05 7.25 -31.46
CA SER A 14 20.58 7.43 -30.09
C SER A 14 21.75 7.74 -29.13
N PRO A 15 21.66 8.81 -28.30
CA PRO A 15 22.65 9.09 -27.27
C PRO A 15 22.54 8.13 -26.07
N PHE A 16 21.50 7.28 -26.03
CA PHE A 16 21.29 6.32 -24.96
C PHE A 16 21.90 4.96 -25.30
N PRO A 17 22.75 4.39 -24.43
CA PRO A 17 23.32 3.07 -24.66
C PRO A 17 22.20 2.03 -24.71
N ALA A 18 22.21 1.17 -25.74
CA ALA A 18 21.26 0.08 -25.85
C ALA A 18 21.37 -0.82 -24.61
N THR A 19 20.39 -0.73 -23.73
CA THR A 19 20.31 -1.61 -22.56
C THR A 19 19.85 -2.99 -23.03
N PRO A 20 20.60 -4.08 -22.75
CA PRO A 20 20.06 -5.41 -22.97
C PRO A 20 18.84 -5.55 -22.05
N SER A 21 17.73 -5.97 -22.64
CA SER A 21 16.44 -6.14 -21.98
C SER A 21 16.60 -6.96 -20.70
N ALA A 22 16.43 -6.31 -19.55
CA ALA A 22 16.27 -7.00 -18.27
C ALA A 22 14.89 -7.67 -18.30
N ILE A 23 14.85 -8.91 -18.79
CA ILE A 23 13.72 -9.81 -18.57
C ILE A 23 13.81 -10.23 -17.09
N GLY A 24 12.92 -9.69 -16.26
CA GLY A 24 12.43 -10.45 -15.09
C GLY A 24 11.41 -11.49 -15.57
N PRO A 25 11.03 -12.50 -14.77
CA PRO A 25 11.34 -12.74 -13.36
C PRO A 25 12.14 -14.05 -13.14
N SER A 26 12.63 -14.21 -11.90
CA SER A 26 13.24 -15.41 -11.31
C SER A 26 13.29 -16.72 -12.14
N ARG A 27 14.51 -17.21 -12.41
CA ARG A 27 15.03 -18.55 -12.05
C ARG A 27 16.37 -18.81 -12.76
N LEU A 28 17.40 -18.97 -11.94
CA LEU A 28 18.54 -19.90 -12.13
C LEU A 28 19.07 -20.11 -13.56
N LYS A 29 20.11 -19.36 -13.95
CA LYS A 29 21.24 -19.85 -14.77
C LYS A 29 22.33 -18.76 -14.67
N GLY A 30 23.47 -18.99 -14.02
CA GLY A 30 24.34 -20.13 -14.24
C GLY A 30 25.28 -19.81 -15.40
N LEU A 31 26.38 -19.13 -15.06
CA LEU A 31 27.69 -19.16 -15.71
C LEU A 31 27.87 -18.40 -17.04
N SER A 32 28.90 -17.55 -17.00
CA SER A 32 29.78 -17.14 -18.11
C SER A 32 29.37 -15.96 -19.00
N GLY A 33 30.19 -14.90 -18.92
CA GLY A 33 30.76 -14.29 -20.13
C GLY A 33 29.95 -13.18 -20.81
N GLY A 34 29.60 -12.10 -20.12
CA GLY A 34 29.11 -10.88 -20.78
C GLY A 34 29.57 -9.65 -20.02
N ARG A 35 30.54 -8.90 -20.56
CA ARG A 35 31.02 -7.62 -20.01
C ARG A 35 29.82 -6.67 -19.87
N THR A 36 29.34 -6.50 -18.65
CA THR A 36 28.48 -5.37 -18.30
C THR A 36 29.32 -4.09 -18.42
N PRO A 37 28.83 -3.00 -19.04
CA PRO A 37 29.50 -1.72 -18.91
C PRO A 37 29.46 -1.37 -17.42
N THR A 38 30.63 -1.36 -16.80
CA THR A 38 30.82 -1.01 -15.39
C THR A 38 30.51 0.46 -15.23
N ALA A 39 29.23 0.80 -15.09
CA ALA A 39 28.83 2.12 -14.62
C ALA A 39 29.41 2.28 -13.22
N TYR A 40 30.51 3.03 -13.10
CA TYR A 40 31.17 3.33 -11.84
C TYR A 40 30.27 4.28 -11.04
N SER A 41 29.23 3.75 -10.42
CA SER A 41 28.42 4.48 -9.47
C SER A 41 28.94 4.14 -8.07
N PRO A 42 29.28 5.14 -7.23
CA PRO A 42 29.72 4.92 -5.85
C PRO A 42 28.72 4.07 -5.02
N MET A 43 27.46 4.05 -5.44
CA MET A 43 26.40 3.25 -4.83
C MET A 43 26.43 1.76 -5.20
N LEU A 44 27.29 1.32 -6.13
CA LEU A 44 27.49 -0.11 -6.41
C LEU A 44 28.51 -0.77 -5.48
N LYS A 45 29.47 0.00 -4.94
CA LYS A 45 30.49 -0.53 -4.03
C LYS A 45 30.00 -0.67 -2.58
N SER A 46 28.89 -0.02 -2.24
CA SER A 46 28.34 0.01 -0.90
C SER A 46 26.84 -0.20 -0.94
N SER A 47 26.31 -1.09 -0.09
CA SER A 47 24.87 -1.29 0.03
C SER A 47 24.19 0.00 0.50
N ARG A 48 22.96 0.24 0.04
CA ARG A 48 22.09 1.31 0.59
C ARG A 48 22.00 1.23 2.11
N SER A 49 22.01 0.03 2.69
CA SER A 49 21.98 -0.20 4.14
C SER A 49 23.30 0.12 4.85
N LEU A 50 24.43 0.12 4.13
CA LEU A 50 25.73 0.53 4.66
C LEU A 50 25.87 2.05 4.56
N LEU A 51 25.45 2.65 3.45
CA LEU A 51 25.41 4.10 3.25
C LEU A 51 24.45 4.81 4.21
N SER A 52 23.35 4.18 4.62
CA SER A 52 22.40 4.75 5.59
C SER A 52 22.94 4.80 7.03
N LYS A 53 24.01 4.06 7.34
CA LYS A 53 24.65 4.05 8.67
C LYS A 53 25.73 5.12 8.80
N ILE A 54 26.18 5.69 7.68
CA ILE A 54 27.14 6.79 7.69
C ILE A 54 26.38 8.02 8.18
N ALA A 55 26.85 8.60 9.29
CA ALA A 55 26.29 9.84 9.82
C ALA A 55 26.24 10.89 8.69
N PRO A 56 25.14 11.65 8.54
CA PRO A 56 25.06 12.67 7.50
C PRO A 56 26.23 13.65 7.65
N LEU A 57 27.12 13.68 6.65
CA LEU A 57 28.38 14.44 6.70
C LEU A 57 28.19 15.98 6.66
N HIS A 58 26.96 16.47 6.79
CA HIS A 58 26.68 17.91 6.75
C HIS A 58 25.80 18.32 7.94
N PRO A 59 26.22 19.30 8.75
CA PRO A 59 25.45 19.82 9.90
C PRO A 59 24.01 20.25 9.56
N ASN A 60 23.72 20.57 8.28
CA ASN A 60 22.37 20.93 7.80
C ASN A 60 21.58 19.80 7.10
N ARG A 61 22.08 18.55 7.08
CA ARG A 61 21.23 17.40 6.70
C ARG A 61 20.44 16.94 7.92
N ARG A 62 19.54 17.80 8.38
CA ARG A 62 18.52 17.44 9.36
C ARG A 62 17.75 16.26 8.76
N THR A 63 17.59 15.18 9.52
CA THR A 63 16.57 14.17 9.22
C THR A 63 15.28 14.94 8.89
N PRO A 64 14.58 14.63 7.78
CA PRO A 64 13.32 15.29 7.52
C PRO A 64 12.46 15.18 8.79
N PRO A 65 11.72 16.22 9.17
CA PRO A 65 10.87 16.14 10.34
C PRO A 65 9.96 14.91 10.19
N PRO A 66 9.65 14.21 11.29
CA PRO A 66 8.73 13.08 11.22
C PRO A 66 7.42 13.53 10.57
N PRO A 67 6.73 12.64 9.83
CA PRO A 67 5.42 12.97 9.30
C PRO A 67 4.50 13.39 10.46
N PRO A 68 3.58 14.35 10.21
CA PRO A 68 2.61 14.74 11.23
C PRO A 68 1.77 13.52 11.64
N PRO A 69 1.26 13.49 12.88
CA PRO A 69 0.36 12.43 13.31
C PRO A 69 -0.89 12.38 12.43
N PRO A 70 -1.53 11.20 12.27
CA PRO A 70 -2.76 11.09 11.51
C PRO A 70 -3.83 12.02 12.12
N PRO A 71 -4.71 12.60 11.28
CA PRO A 71 -5.80 13.44 11.78
C PRO A 71 -6.69 12.63 12.73
N PRO A 72 -7.28 13.28 13.75
CA PRO A 72 -8.20 12.61 14.65
C PRO A 72 -9.38 12.01 13.86
N PRO A 73 -9.94 10.87 14.33
CA PRO A 73 -11.14 10.30 13.72
C PRO A 73 -12.24 11.37 13.57
N ARG A 74 -12.82 11.45 12.39
CA ARG A 74 -13.92 12.39 12.11
C ARG A 74 -15.09 12.05 13.04
N LYS A 75 -15.74 13.07 13.58
CA LYS A 75 -17.05 12.87 14.23
C LYS A 75 -18.02 12.41 13.16
N LYS A 76 -18.78 11.34 13.45
CA LYS A 76 -19.86 10.88 12.56
C LYS A 76 -20.81 12.05 12.31
N THR A 77 -21.15 12.29 11.06
CA THR A 77 -22.14 13.31 10.70
C THR A 77 -23.53 12.86 11.15
N LYS A 78 -24.46 13.81 11.34
CA LYS A 78 -25.83 13.49 11.77
C LYS A 78 -26.49 12.42 10.88
N LYS A 79 -26.25 12.50 9.56
CA LYS A 79 -26.77 11.55 8.57
C LYS A 79 -26.20 10.14 8.75
N GLU A 80 -24.92 10.03 9.12
CA GLU A 80 -24.28 8.72 9.38
C GLU A 80 -24.81 8.08 10.67
N LEU A 81 -25.13 8.90 11.68
CA LEU A 81 -25.74 8.41 12.92
C LEU A 81 -27.16 7.89 12.70
N GLU A 82 -27.99 8.61 11.95
CA GLU A 82 -29.35 8.18 11.61
C GLU A 82 -29.35 6.87 10.80
N LEU A 83 -28.36 6.70 9.91
CA LEU A 83 -28.19 5.47 9.14
C LEU A 83 -27.82 4.29 10.06
N GLU A 84 -26.94 4.52 11.04
CA GLU A 84 -26.51 3.50 12.00
C GLU A 84 -27.65 3.11 12.95
N GLU A 85 -28.43 4.08 13.44
CA GLU A 85 -29.63 3.83 14.25
C GLU A 85 -30.66 2.99 13.49
N LYS A 86 -30.89 3.31 12.21
CA LYS A 86 -31.77 2.51 11.35
C LYS A 86 -31.27 1.06 11.20
N TRP A 87 -29.97 0.86 11.04
CA TRP A 87 -29.40 -0.49 10.96
C TRP A 87 -29.49 -1.27 12.26
N GLU A 88 -29.41 -0.60 13.41
CA GLU A 88 -29.65 -1.23 14.72
C GLU A 88 -31.11 -1.64 14.88
N GLU A 89 -32.06 -0.78 14.51
CA GLU A 89 -33.49 -1.09 14.52
C GLU A 89 -33.83 -2.28 13.62
N GLU A 90 -33.32 -2.28 12.37
CA GLU A 90 -33.53 -3.39 11.43
C GLU A 90 -32.96 -4.72 11.98
N MET A 91 -31.78 -4.70 12.61
CA MET A 91 -31.21 -5.90 13.20
C MET A 91 -32.00 -6.41 14.41
N VAL A 92 -32.49 -5.48 15.24
CA VAL A 92 -33.36 -5.82 16.37
C VAL A 92 -34.66 -6.44 15.86
N GLU A 93 -35.24 -5.91 14.78
CA GLU A 93 -36.43 -6.46 14.14
C GLU A 93 -36.17 -7.85 13.52
N GLU A 94 -35.06 -8.02 12.77
CA GLU A 94 -34.66 -9.31 12.16
C GLU A 94 -34.49 -10.43 13.20
N VAL A 95 -34.01 -10.10 14.41
CA VAL A 95 -33.80 -11.07 15.50
C VAL A 95 -35.12 -11.40 16.24
N GLY A 96 -36.21 -10.69 15.95
CA GLY A 96 -37.52 -10.90 16.58
C GLY A 96 -37.83 -9.92 17.71
N GLY A 97 -37.21 -8.74 17.70
CA GLY A 97 -37.46 -7.64 18.62
C GLY A 97 -36.40 -7.50 19.72
N VAL A 98 -36.57 -6.47 20.56
CA VAL A 98 -35.62 -6.05 21.61
C VAL A 98 -35.35 -7.18 22.62
N GLU A 99 -36.36 -7.99 22.91
CA GLU A 99 -36.27 -9.07 23.89
C GLU A 99 -35.38 -10.22 23.39
N ALA A 100 -35.57 -10.65 22.14
CA ALA A 100 -34.71 -11.65 21.51
C ALA A 100 -33.28 -11.12 21.30
N TRP A 101 -33.15 -9.82 20.96
CA TRP A 101 -31.87 -9.15 20.86
C TRP A 101 -31.10 -9.11 22.19
N ALA A 102 -31.78 -8.87 23.31
CA ALA A 102 -31.15 -8.82 24.64
C ALA A 102 -30.66 -10.19 25.12
N VAL A 103 -31.29 -11.28 24.65
CA VAL A 103 -30.88 -12.66 24.97
C VAL A 103 -29.63 -13.09 24.21
N LEU A 104 -29.35 -12.50 23.05
CA LEU A 104 -28.12 -12.79 22.30
C LEU A 104 -26.87 -12.38 23.07
N GLY A 105 -25.84 -13.23 22.99
CA GLY A 105 -24.55 -12.94 23.60
C GLY A 105 -23.88 -11.71 23.01
N ASP A 106 -23.06 -11.00 23.78
CA ASP A 106 -22.32 -9.81 23.32
C ASP A 106 -21.41 -10.10 22.12
N HIS A 107 -20.97 -11.35 21.96
CA HIS A 107 -20.21 -11.79 20.80
C HIS A 107 -21.08 -11.87 19.55
N GLU A 108 -22.23 -12.52 19.64
CA GLU A 108 -23.17 -12.70 18.53
C GLU A 108 -23.74 -11.36 18.06
N ARG A 109 -24.09 -10.47 19.00
CA ARG A 109 -24.53 -9.10 18.67
C ARG A 109 -23.47 -8.28 17.94
N ARG A 110 -22.18 -8.48 18.27
CA ARG A 110 -21.06 -7.82 17.57
C ARG A 110 -20.85 -8.38 16.18
N GLU A 111 -20.90 -9.69 16.01
CA GLU A 111 -20.76 -10.34 14.70
C GLU A 111 -21.92 -9.96 13.77
N MET A 112 -23.16 -9.89 14.27
CA MET A 112 -24.31 -9.42 13.51
C MET A 112 -24.13 -7.96 13.05
N ARG A 113 -23.71 -7.05 13.95
CA ARG A 113 -23.41 -5.64 13.60
C ARG A 113 -22.32 -5.54 12.54
N LYS A 114 -21.25 -6.32 12.71
CA LYS A 114 -20.13 -6.38 11.76
C LYS A 114 -20.56 -6.93 10.41
N ALA A 115 -21.41 -7.97 10.38
CA ALA A 115 -21.95 -8.56 9.17
C ALA A 115 -22.88 -7.59 8.42
N LYS A 116 -23.78 -6.90 9.14
CA LYS A 116 -24.64 -5.85 8.58
C LYS A 116 -23.79 -4.71 8.00
N TRP A 117 -22.77 -4.26 8.72
CA TRP A 117 -21.82 -3.27 8.20
C TRP A 117 -21.07 -3.74 6.96
N ALA A 118 -20.54 -4.96 6.96
CA ALA A 118 -19.83 -5.50 5.80
C ALA A 118 -20.74 -5.64 4.58
N ARG A 119 -22.01 -5.98 4.79
CA ARG A 119 -23.03 -6.10 3.74
C ARG A 119 -23.40 -4.75 3.13
N GLU A 120 -23.63 -3.74 3.97
CA GLU A 120 -24.15 -2.45 3.51
C GLU A 120 -23.06 -1.47 3.07
N LEU A 121 -21.88 -1.47 3.70
CA LEU A 121 -20.80 -0.56 3.35
C LEU A 121 -19.90 -1.07 2.21
N GLY A 122 -20.10 -2.33 1.78
CA GLY A 122 -19.17 -3.03 0.90
C GLY A 122 -17.85 -3.32 1.63
N GLY A 123 -17.31 -4.52 1.46
CA GLY A 123 -16.01 -4.87 2.04
C GLY A 123 -14.98 -3.77 1.77
N TRP A 124 -14.28 -3.33 2.82
CA TRP A 124 -13.10 -2.48 2.70
C TRP A 124 -12.00 -3.28 1.99
N ASP A 125 -12.03 -3.34 0.66
CA ASP A 125 -10.90 -3.71 -0.21
C ASP A 125 -11.21 -3.28 -1.66
N ASP A 126 -10.95 -2.01 -1.95
CA ASP A 126 -10.50 -1.50 -3.26
C ASP A 126 -9.40 -0.45 -3.01
#